data_AF-A0A2G8L258-F1
#
_entry.id   AF-A0A2G8L258-F1
#
_cell.length_a   1.000
_cell.length_b   1.000
_cell.length_c   1.000
_cell.angle_alpha   90.00
_cell.angle_beta   90.00
_cell.angle_gamma   90.00
#
_symmetry.space_group_name_H-M   'P 1'
#
loop_
_entity.id
_entity.type
_entity.pdbx_description
1 polymer ?
#
loop_
_entity_poly.entity_id
_entity_poly.type
_entity_poly.pdbx_seq_one_letter_code
_entity_poly.pdbx_strand_id
1 'polypeptide(L)'
;MCTCSEVNEKKNALPFWSFMEMRKIQANNSILVRLCDRTPIKKLLQYCTSHGKISHHISYFQEGRYAVVEFESTASLEYLLQHTKELETKTGGKKSRFVHSRFLTFSKPEKQKSKEPKTILNKENSNSVLMNKLNQCHSVSDQIDNLTAA
;
A
#
# COMPACT_ATOMS: atom_id res chain seq x y z
N MET A 1 0.88 26.97 42.70
CA MET A 1 -0.01 25.98 42.08
C MET A 1 -0.11 26.30 40.60
N CYS A 2 0.17 25.28 39.78
CA CYS A 2 -0.06 25.10 38.34
C CYS A 2 0.05 26.30 37.39
N THR A 3 1.19 26.40 36.73
CA THR A 3 1.32 27.01 35.39
C THR A 3 0.75 26.04 34.35
N CYS A 4 -0.34 26.41 33.68
CA CYS A 4 -0.78 25.73 32.46
C CYS A 4 0.21 26.05 31.34
N SER A 5 1.15 25.14 31.09
CA SER A 5 1.93 25.15 29.86
C SER A 5 1.05 24.60 28.73
N GLU A 6 0.52 25.49 27.90
CA GLU A 6 -0.09 25.11 26.63
C GLU A 6 0.98 24.39 25.79
N VAL A 7 0.75 23.10 25.56
CA VAL A 7 1.64 22.25 24.76
C VAL A 7 1.55 22.73 23.31
N ASN A 8 2.65 23.34 22.88
CA ASN A 8 2.91 23.82 21.54
C ASN A 8 3.08 22.64 20.56
N GLU A 9 1.97 22.04 20.11
CA GLU A 9 1.95 20.91 19.15
C GLU A 9 1.38 21.26 17.77
N LYS A 10 1.31 22.54 17.39
CA LYS A 10 1.07 22.96 16.00
C LYS A 10 2.38 23.06 15.21
N LYS A 11 3.17 22.00 15.15
CA LYS A 11 4.37 21.96 14.29
C LYS A 11 4.02 21.31 12.94
N ASN A 12 3.82 22.17 11.94
CA ASN A 12 3.92 21.89 10.50
C ASN A 12 2.77 21.11 9.83
N ALA A 13 1.51 21.51 10.03
CA ALA A 13 0.46 21.09 9.12
C ALA A 13 0.66 21.78 7.76
N LEU A 14 1.04 21.01 6.74
CA LEU A 14 1.04 21.49 5.36
C LEU A 14 -0.39 21.95 5.00
N PRO A 15 -0.53 23.01 4.20
CA PRO A 15 -1.84 23.36 3.68
C PRO A 15 -2.46 22.20 2.91
N PHE A 16 -3.79 22.08 2.96
CA PHE A 16 -4.52 20.95 2.37
C PHE A 16 -4.13 20.70 0.90
N TRP A 17 -3.99 21.75 0.09
CA TRP A 17 -3.61 21.60 -1.31
C TRP A 17 -2.21 20.99 -1.47
N SER A 18 -1.25 21.38 -0.62
CA SER A 18 0.10 20.86 -0.63
C SER A 18 0.12 19.39 -0.22
N PHE A 19 -0.67 19.02 0.78
CA PHE A 19 -0.83 17.62 1.17
C PHE A 19 -1.44 16.77 0.05
N MET A 20 -2.48 17.27 -0.62
CA MET A 20 -3.11 16.58 -1.74
C MET A 20 -2.16 16.41 -2.93
N GLU A 21 -1.39 17.43 -3.29
CA GLU A 21 -0.40 17.33 -4.36
C GLU A 21 0.71 16.34 -4.01
N MET A 22 1.19 16.34 -2.77
CA MET A 22 2.14 15.34 -2.27
C MET A 22 1.58 13.91 -2.40
N ARG A 23 0.32 13.68 -1.98
CA ARG A 23 -0.33 12.36 -2.11
C ARG A 23 -0.52 11.95 -3.56
N LYS A 24 -0.84 12.89 -4.45
CA LYS A 24 -0.94 12.65 -5.89
C LYS A 24 0.40 12.24 -6.49
N ILE A 25 1.50 12.89 -6.10
CA ILE A 25 2.86 12.53 -6.55
C ILE A 25 3.21 11.12 -6.07
N GLN A 26 2.97 10.79 -4.79
CA GLN A 26 3.17 9.43 -4.26
C GLN A 26 2.37 8.39 -5.04
N ALA A 27 1.09 8.66 -5.30
CA ALA A 27 0.24 7.79 -6.08
C ALA A 27 0.73 7.65 -7.53
N ASN A 28 1.24 8.72 -8.14
CA ASN A 28 1.82 8.71 -9.50
C ASN A 28 3.12 7.88 -9.58
N ASN A 29 3.89 7.82 -8.50
CA ASN A 29 5.10 7.01 -8.41
C ASN A 29 4.85 5.57 -7.92
N SER A 30 3.58 5.17 -7.80
CA SER A 30 3.21 3.86 -7.28
C SER A 30 2.68 2.91 -8.36
N ILE A 31 2.88 1.62 -8.13
CA ILE A 31 2.27 0.51 -8.89
C ILE A 31 1.47 -0.39 -7.97
N LEU A 32 0.42 -0.99 -8.53
CA LEU A 32 -0.33 -2.08 -7.90
C LEU A 32 0.08 -3.40 -8.54
N VAL A 33 0.43 -4.38 -7.75
CA VAL A 33 0.92 -5.68 -8.23
C VAL A 33 0.11 -6.79 -7.61
N ARG A 34 -0.54 -7.61 -8.44
CA ARG A 34 -1.10 -8.90 -8.03
C ARG A 34 0.04 -9.91 -7.90
N LEU A 35 0.18 -10.50 -6.72
CA LEU A 35 1.11 -11.58 -6.45
C LEU A 35 0.40 -12.91 -6.70
N CYS A 36 1.04 -13.84 -7.42
CA CYS A 36 0.60 -15.23 -7.39
C CYS A 36 0.75 -15.80 -5.97
N ASP A 37 -0.16 -16.68 -5.55
CA ASP A 37 -0.32 -17.10 -4.15
C ASP A 37 0.96 -17.63 -3.48
N ARG A 38 1.91 -18.13 -4.27
CA ARG A 38 3.18 -18.70 -3.79
C ARG A 38 4.36 -17.74 -3.84
N THR A 39 4.24 -16.61 -4.52
CA THR A 39 5.36 -15.68 -4.69
C THR A 39 5.55 -14.87 -3.39
N PRO A 40 6.74 -14.87 -2.78
CA PRO A 40 7.02 -14.04 -1.62
C PRO A 40 7.19 -12.57 -2.01
N ILE A 41 6.72 -11.63 -1.17
CA ILE A 41 6.80 -10.19 -1.45
C ILE A 41 8.25 -9.73 -1.64
N LYS A 42 9.19 -10.33 -0.90
CA LYS A 42 10.62 -10.02 -0.98
C LYS A 42 11.19 -10.15 -2.40
N LYS A 43 10.66 -11.08 -3.21
CA LYS A 43 11.12 -11.27 -4.60
C LYS A 43 10.59 -10.18 -5.52
N LEU A 44 9.35 -9.73 -5.29
CA LEU A 44 8.84 -8.54 -5.98
C LEU A 44 9.70 -7.33 -5.62
N LEU A 45 9.97 -7.11 -4.33
CA LEU A 45 10.79 -5.97 -3.89
C LEU A 45 12.20 -6.04 -4.50
N GLN A 46 12.84 -7.20 -4.48
CA GLN A 46 14.15 -7.40 -5.12
C GLN A 46 14.12 -7.03 -6.61
N TYR A 47 13.07 -7.45 -7.33
CA TYR A 47 12.87 -7.09 -8.73
C TYR A 47 12.66 -5.57 -8.89
N CYS A 48 11.76 -4.96 -8.12
CA CYS A 48 11.54 -3.52 -8.18
C CYS A 48 12.82 -2.72 -7.87
N THR A 49 13.60 -3.15 -6.87
CA THR A 49 14.88 -2.52 -6.51
C THR A 49 15.90 -2.56 -7.64
N SER A 50 15.88 -3.57 -8.52
CA SER A 50 16.77 -3.58 -9.70
C SER A 50 16.39 -2.56 -10.77
N HIS A 51 15.19 -1.98 -10.71
CA HIS A 51 14.73 -0.93 -11.63
C HIS A 51 14.69 0.47 -11.00
N GLY A 52 14.83 0.57 -9.68
CA GLY A 52 14.93 1.86 -8.97
C GLY A 52 14.75 1.74 -7.46
N LYS A 53 15.01 2.84 -6.75
CA LYS A 53 14.88 2.88 -5.30
C LYS A 53 13.40 2.93 -4.89
N ILE A 54 13.03 2.09 -3.93
CA ILE A 54 11.68 1.99 -3.38
C ILE A 54 11.58 2.92 -2.18
N SER A 55 10.59 3.79 -2.18
CA SER A 55 10.25 4.71 -1.09
C SER A 55 9.43 3.98 -0.02
N HIS A 56 8.30 3.40 -0.44
CA HIS A 56 7.37 2.71 0.44
C HIS A 56 6.79 1.47 -0.25
N HIS A 57 6.35 0.51 0.56
CA HIS A 57 5.57 -0.61 0.06
C HIS A 57 4.59 -1.11 1.12
N ILE A 58 3.46 -1.63 0.67
CA ILE A 58 2.50 -2.37 1.50
C ILE A 58 2.05 -3.61 0.76
N SER A 59 1.72 -4.67 1.51
CA SER A 59 1.11 -5.88 0.96
C SER A 59 -0.17 -6.20 1.70
N TYR A 60 -1.17 -6.67 0.96
CA TYR A 60 -2.49 -6.94 1.50
C TYR A 60 -3.21 -8.08 0.78
N PHE A 61 -4.26 -8.58 1.41
CA PHE A 61 -5.10 -9.65 0.92
C PHE A 61 -6.54 -9.16 0.76
N GLN A 62 -7.07 -9.26 -0.46
CA GLN A 62 -8.46 -8.98 -0.81
C GLN A 62 -8.84 -9.84 -2.01
N GLU A 63 -9.45 -11.01 -1.78
CA GLU A 63 -9.71 -12.04 -2.82
C GLU A 63 -8.45 -12.56 -3.58
N GLY A 64 -7.27 -12.10 -3.17
CA GLY A 64 -5.97 -12.40 -3.74
C GLY A 64 -4.89 -11.61 -3.00
N ARG A 65 -3.62 -11.93 -3.24
CA ARG A 65 -2.49 -11.19 -2.67
C ARG A 65 -2.10 -10.02 -3.58
N TYR A 66 -2.04 -8.83 -3.01
CA TYR A 66 -1.68 -7.59 -3.70
C TYR A 66 -0.56 -6.88 -2.97
N ALA A 67 0.19 -6.08 -3.72
CA ALA A 67 1.20 -5.20 -3.18
C ALA A 67 1.11 -3.84 -3.88
N VAL A 68 1.25 -2.77 -3.09
CA VAL A 68 1.52 -1.43 -3.63
C VAL A 68 2.98 -1.13 -3.39
N VAL A 69 3.69 -0.70 -4.43
CA VAL A 69 5.10 -0.33 -4.36
C VAL A 69 5.25 1.08 -4.90
N GLU A 70 5.78 1.97 -4.07
CA GLU A 70 6.08 3.37 -4.39
C GLU A 70 7.58 3.52 -4.69
N PHE A 71 7.91 4.11 -5.83
CA PHE A 71 9.28 4.44 -6.22
C PHE A 71 9.64 5.86 -5.78
N GLU A 72 10.92 6.09 -5.47
CA GLU A 72 11.41 7.45 -5.19
C GLU A 72 11.42 8.35 -6.44
N SER A 73 11.47 7.75 -7.64
CA SER A 73 11.56 8.47 -8.91
C SER A 73 10.55 7.94 -9.93
N THR A 74 9.87 8.87 -10.60
CA THR A 74 8.96 8.56 -11.71
C THR A 74 9.70 7.90 -12.88
N ALA A 75 10.96 8.28 -13.13
CA ALA A 75 11.75 7.70 -14.22
C ALA A 75 12.03 6.20 -14.00
N SER A 76 12.27 5.79 -12.75
CA SER A 76 12.43 4.36 -12.41
C SER A 76 11.16 3.56 -12.67
N LEU A 77 10.01 4.15 -12.35
CA LEU A 77 8.72 3.55 -12.62
C LEU A 77 8.48 3.43 -14.13
N GLU A 78 8.71 4.50 -14.90
CA GLU A 78 8.56 4.50 -16.35
C GLU A 78 9.46 3.44 -17.01
N TYR A 79 10.71 3.33 -16.57
CA TYR A 79 11.63 2.30 -17.03
C TYR A 79 11.09 0.89 -16.78
N LEU A 80 10.57 0.62 -15.57
CA LEU A 80 9.96 -0.68 -15.24
C LEU A 80 8.72 -0.98 -16.07
N LEU A 81 7.84 0.01 -16.28
CA LEU A 81 6.64 -0.16 -17.11
C LEU A 81 6.98 -0.40 -18.58
N GLN A 82 7.98 0.30 -19.10
CA GLN A 82 8.50 0.08 -20.44
C GLN A 82 9.07 -1.33 -20.58
N HIS A 83 9.91 -1.76 -19.64
CA HIS A 83 10.53 -3.09 -19.64
C HIS A 83 9.49 -4.23 -19.57
N THR A 84 8.48 -4.08 -18.71
CA THR A 84 7.39 -5.07 -18.59
C THR A 84 6.54 -5.15 -19.85
N LYS A 85 6.25 -4.03 -20.51
CA LYS A 85 5.56 -3.99 -21.80
C LYS A 85 6.36 -4.69 -22.92
N GLU A 86 7.67 -4.51 -22.94
CA GLU A 86 8.54 -5.21 -23.89
C GLU A 86 8.53 -6.74 -23.67
N LEU A 87 8.45 -7.19 -22.41
CA LEU A 87 8.30 -8.61 -22.09
C LEU A 87 6.95 -9.15 -22.55
N GLU A 88 5.84 -8.43 -22.31
CA GLU A 88 4.51 -8.87 -22.75
C GLU A 88 4.42 -9.03 -24.28
N THR A 89 5.02 -8.12 -25.04
CA THR A 89 5.05 -8.19 -26.51
C THR A 89 5.88 -9.36 -27.03
N LYS A 90 7.01 -9.70 -26.37
CA LYS A 90 7.84 -10.87 -26.70
C LYS A 90 7.18 -12.20 -26.33
N THR A 91 6.35 -12.22 -25.29
CA THR A 91 5.72 -13.46 -24.79
C THR A 91 4.36 -13.77 -25.45
N GLY A 92 3.98 -13.04 -26.51
CA GLY A 92 2.74 -13.28 -27.27
C GLY A 92 1.45 -12.88 -26.52
N GLY A 93 1.56 -12.04 -25.49
CA GLY A 93 0.40 -11.53 -24.75
C GLY A 93 -0.53 -10.72 -25.65
N LYS A 94 -1.85 -10.87 -25.47
CA LYS A 94 -2.86 -10.07 -26.18
C LYS A 94 -2.55 -8.58 -25.95
N LYS A 95 -2.33 -7.84 -27.05
CA LYS A 95 -2.10 -6.39 -27.03
C LYS A 95 -3.29 -5.69 -26.35
N SER A 96 -3.17 -5.44 -25.05
CA SER A 96 -4.12 -4.59 -24.33
C SER A 96 -3.99 -3.18 -24.91
N ARG A 97 -5.09 -2.66 -25.49
CA ARG A 97 -5.15 -1.32 -26.08
C ARG A 97 -4.73 -0.29 -25.02
N PHE A 98 -3.59 0.38 -25.24
CA PHE A 98 -3.13 1.69 -24.74
C PHE A 98 -3.52 2.16 -23.31
N VAL A 99 -3.95 1.29 -22.42
CA VAL A 99 -4.09 1.63 -21.01
C VAL A 99 -2.69 1.53 -20.39
N HIS A 100 -2.17 2.65 -19.89
CA HIS A 100 -1.00 2.70 -19.03
C HIS A 100 -1.35 2.02 -17.70
N SER A 101 -1.60 0.71 -17.74
CA SER A 101 -1.98 -0.07 -16.59
C SER A 101 -0.78 -0.17 -15.66
N ARG A 102 -0.86 0.55 -14.54
CA ARG A 102 0.06 0.38 -13.41
C ARG A 102 -0.34 -0.81 -12.52
N PHE A 103 -1.28 -1.61 -13.00
CA PHE A 103 -1.64 -2.90 -12.44
C PHE A 103 -0.87 -4.01 -13.16
N LEU A 104 0.03 -4.66 -12.42
CA LEU A 104 0.90 -5.72 -12.90
C LEU A 104 0.58 -7.04 -12.21
N THR A 105 0.97 -8.15 -12.82
CA THR A 105 0.96 -9.46 -12.17
C THR A 105 2.39 -9.97 -12.05
N PHE A 106 2.80 -10.37 -10.85
CA PHE A 106 4.14 -10.89 -10.59
C PHE A 106 4.08 -12.36 -10.20
N SER A 107 4.61 -13.20 -11.10
CA SER A 107 4.72 -14.64 -10.93
C SER A 107 6.17 -15.06 -11.13
N LYS A 108 6.73 -15.74 -10.13
CA LYS A 108 8.00 -16.45 -10.30
C LYS A 108 7.72 -17.93 -10.07
N PRO A 109 8.03 -18.83 -11.02
CA PRO A 109 7.79 -20.25 -10.86
C PRO A 109 8.66 -20.76 -9.70
N GLU A 110 8.02 -21.05 -8.58
CA GLU A 110 8.70 -21.54 -7.38
C GLU A 110 8.10 -22.88 -6.95
N LYS A 111 8.97 -23.85 -6.67
CA LYS A 111 8.58 -25.19 -6.22
C LYS A 111 8.15 -25.24 -4.75
N GLN A 112 8.43 -24.18 -3.98
CA GLN A 112 8.17 -24.12 -2.54
C GLN A 112 6.96 -23.24 -2.21
N LYS A 113 6.16 -23.67 -1.23
CA LYS A 113 4.99 -22.93 -0.74
C LYS A 113 5.46 -21.85 0.25
N SER A 114 5.46 -20.59 -0.17
CA SER A 114 5.53 -19.48 0.78
C SER A 114 4.25 -19.42 1.63
N LYS A 115 4.38 -19.52 2.96
CA LYS A 115 3.30 -19.25 3.92
C LYS A 115 3.44 -17.82 4.44
N GLU A 116 3.24 -16.82 3.58
CA GLU A 116 3.18 -15.43 4.06
C GLU A 116 1.83 -15.16 4.76
N PRO A 117 1.82 -14.38 5.86
CA PRO A 117 0.60 -14.01 6.54
C PRO A 117 -0.30 -13.17 5.63
N LYS A 118 -1.61 -13.41 5.70
CA LYS A 118 -2.62 -12.65 4.96
C LYS A 118 -2.98 -11.40 5.75
N THR A 119 -2.31 -10.28 5.48
CA THR A 119 -2.69 -8.98 6.02
C THR A 119 -3.92 -8.47 5.26
N ILE A 120 -5.06 -8.30 5.92
CA ILE A 120 -6.27 -7.73 5.31
C ILE A 120 -6.28 -6.24 5.60
N LEU A 121 -6.29 -5.39 4.58
CA LEU A 121 -6.48 -3.94 4.73
C LEU A 121 -7.95 -3.64 4.97
N ASN A 122 -8.22 -2.58 5.74
CA ASN A 122 -9.58 -2.14 6.09
C ASN A 122 -10.42 -3.29 6.64
N LYS A 123 -9.84 -4.08 7.56
CA LYS A 123 -10.59 -5.13 8.24
C LYS A 123 -11.63 -4.45 9.13
N GLU A 124 -12.82 -4.25 8.58
CA GLU A 124 -13.96 -3.78 9.33
C GLU A 124 -14.22 -4.78 10.45
N ASN A 125 -14.13 -4.31 11.69
CA ASN A 125 -14.53 -5.12 12.82
C ASN A 125 -16.05 -5.27 12.77
N SER A 126 -16.55 -6.50 12.90
CA SER A 126 -18.00 -6.71 13.00
C SER A 126 -18.56 -5.88 14.16
N ASN A 127 -19.78 -5.36 13.99
CA ASN A 127 -20.45 -4.55 15.02
C ASN A 127 -20.43 -5.19 16.41
N SER A 128 -20.55 -6.52 16.52
CA SER A 128 -20.47 -7.23 17.81
C SER A 128 -19.13 -7.08 18.51
N VAL A 129 -18.02 -7.19 17.78
CA VAL A 129 -16.66 -6.99 18.31
C VAL A 129 -16.46 -5.54 18.72
N LEU A 130 -16.94 -4.61 17.90
CA LEU A 130 -16.87 -3.18 18.21
C LEU A 130 -17.65 -2.85 19.48
N MET A 131 -18.91 -3.30 19.58
CA MET A 131 -19.75 -3.08 20.76
C MET A 131 -19.11 -3.64 22.03
N ASN A 132 -18.50 -4.83 21.97
CA ASN A 132 -17.78 -5.40 23.11
C ASN A 132 -16.59 -4.53 23.52
N LYS A 133 -15.84 -3.97 22.56
CA LYS A 133 -14.72 -3.07 22.82
C LYS A 133 -15.19 -1.76 23.48
N LEU A 134 -16.30 -1.19 23.00
CA LEU A 134 -16.87 0.04 23.55
C LEU A 134 -17.43 -0.14 24.97
N ASN A 135 -18.04 -1.30 25.25
CA ASN A 135 -18.53 -1.63 26.59
C ASN A 135 -17.41 -1.77 27.64
N GLN A 136 -16.17 -2.00 27.21
CA GLN A 136 -15.00 -2.10 28.09
C GLN A 136 -14.33 -0.75 28.35
N CYS A 137 -14.73 0.31 27.65
CA CYS A 137 -14.17 1.65 27.82
C CYS A 137 -14.66 2.30 29.11
N HIS A 138 -13.81 3.11 29.74
CA HIS A 138 -14.11 3.75 31.02
C HIS A 138 -14.86 5.08 30.88
N SER A 139 -14.89 5.66 29.67
CA SER A 139 -15.60 6.91 29.38
C SER A 139 -16.15 6.94 27.97
N VAL A 140 -17.10 7.86 27.73
CA VAL A 140 -17.62 8.16 26.38
C VAL A 140 -16.51 8.72 25.48
N SER A 141 -15.56 9.48 26.04
CA SER A 141 -14.40 9.96 25.27
C SER A 141 -13.58 8.80 24.73
N ASP A 142 -13.27 7.81 25.58
CA ASP A 142 -12.52 6.62 25.16
C ASP A 142 -13.30 5.82 24.10
N GLN A 143 -14.63 5.76 24.21
CA GLN A 143 -15.48 5.13 23.20
C GLN A 143 -15.37 5.84 21.84
N ILE A 144 -15.40 7.18 21.84
CA ILE A 144 -15.26 8.00 20.62
C ILE A 144 -13.86 7.84 20.01
N ASP A 145 -12.81 7.85 20.82
CA ASP A 145 -11.44 7.63 20.35
C ASP A 145 -11.30 6.23 19.74
N ASN A 146 -11.89 5.21 20.36
CA ASN A 146 -11.90 3.85 19.82
C ASN A 146 -12.72 3.69 18.52
N LEU A 147 -13.73 4.53 18.30
CA LEU A 147 -14.52 4.57 17.07
C LEU A 147 -13.78 5.27 15.92
N THR A 148 -12.98 6.30 16.25
CA THR A 148 -12.32 7.17 15.27
C THR A 148 -10.88 6.75 14.95
N ALA A 149 -10.27 5.91 15.78
CA ALA A 149 -8.93 5.33 15.55
C ALA A 149 -8.91 4.15 14.55
N ALA A 150 -10.05 3.84 13.92
CA ALA A 150 -10.23 2.73 12.98
C ALA A 150 -9.87 3.11 11.54
#